data_AF-A0A923ZJJ2-F1
#
_entry.id   AF-A0A923ZJJ2-F1
#
_cell.length_a   1.000
_cell.length_b   1.000
_cell.length_c   1.000
_cell.angle_alpha   90.00
_cell.angle_beta   90.00
_cell.angle_gamma   90.00
#
_symmetry.space_group_name_H-M   'P 1'
#
loop_
_entity.id
_entity.type
_entity.pdbx_description
1 polymer ?
#
loop_
_entity_poly.entity_id
_entity_poly.type
_entity_poly.pdbx_seq_one_letter_code
_entity_poly.pdbx_strand_id
1 'polypeptide(L)' 'SACAAVTGRPSHVLTALGLSDAQARASIRLGFGRFTTMAEIDVAAQQINAVVKQLT' A
#
# COMPACT_ATOMS: atom_id res chain seq x y z
N SER A 1 -14.14 -4.09 -3.20
CA SER A 1 -12.92 -4.90 -3.42
C SER A 1 -12.21 -4.43 -4.67
N ALA A 2 -10.96 -3.99 -4.54
CA ALA A 2 -10.09 -3.61 -5.66
C ALA A 2 -8.73 -4.28 -5.46
N CYS A 3 -8.75 -5.55 -5.06
CA CYS A 3 -7.56 -6.36 -4.94
C CYS A 3 -7.17 -6.85 -6.33
N ALA A 4 -6.30 -6.10 -7.02
CA ALA A 4 -5.58 -6.60 -8.19
C ALA A 4 -4.44 -7.57 -7.80
N ALA A 5 -4.39 -8.02 -6.54
CA ALA A 5 -3.40 -8.96 -6.02
C ALA A 5 -3.37 -10.32 -6.74
N VAL A 6 -4.42 -10.66 -7.52
CA VAL A 6 -4.57 -11.99 -8.12
C VAL A 6 -3.80 -12.17 -9.44
N THR A 7 -3.35 -11.09 -10.12
CA THR A 7 -2.79 -11.22 -11.48
C THR A 7 -1.32 -10.82 -11.66
N GLY A 8 -0.68 -10.27 -10.62
CA GLY A 8 0.73 -9.81 -10.68
C GLY A 8 0.99 -8.64 -11.64
N ARG A 9 -0.04 -8.11 -12.31
CA ARG A 9 0.08 -6.99 -13.24
C ARG A 9 0.11 -5.65 -12.48
N PRO A 10 0.90 -4.67 -12.93
CA PRO A 10 0.91 -3.32 -12.36
C PRO A 10 -0.48 -2.66 -12.41
N SER A 11 -0.73 -1.76 -11.45
CA SER A 11 -1.96 -0.97 -11.43
C SER A 11 -2.02 -0.01 -12.62
N HIS A 12 -3.00 -0.20 -13.51
CA HIS A 12 -3.22 0.70 -14.65
C HIS A 12 -3.42 2.17 -14.24
N VAL A 13 -4.02 2.42 -13.07
CA VAL A 13 -4.18 3.78 -12.53
C VAL A 13 -2.83 4.39 -12.15
N LEU A 14 -1.98 3.64 -11.44
CA LEU A 14 -0.68 4.15 -11.01
C LEU A 14 0.24 4.37 -12.22
N THR A 15 0.21 3.48 -13.21
CA THR A 15 0.94 3.67 -14.46
C THR A 15 0.43 4.90 -15.24
N ALA A 16 -0.88 5.14 -15.28
CA ALA A 16 -1.45 6.34 -15.90
C ALA A 16 -1.07 7.64 -15.17
N LEU A 17 -0.82 7.57 -13.85
CA LEU A 17 -0.26 8.68 -13.05
C LEU A 17 1.26 8.87 -13.24
N GLY A 18 1.90 8.04 -14.08
CA GLY A 18 3.31 8.16 -14.42
C GLY A 18 4.26 7.38 -13.50
N LEU A 19 3.75 6.53 -12.61
CA LEU A 19 4.62 5.66 -11.80
C LEU A 19 5.22 4.56 -12.68
N SER A 20 6.49 4.23 -12.42
CA SER A 20 7.12 3.08 -13.05
C SER A 20 6.45 1.79 -12.62
N ASP A 21 6.62 0.76 -13.44
CA ASP A 21 6.20 -0.60 -13.17
C ASP A 21 6.65 -1.12 -11.79
N ALA A 22 7.89 -0.80 -11.40
CA ALA A 22 8.42 -1.16 -10.10
C ALA A 22 7.72 -0.42 -8.95
N GLN A 23 7.48 0.88 -9.11
CA GLN A 23 6.78 1.71 -8.12
C GLN A 23 5.31 1.28 -7.97
N ALA A 24 4.63 1.01 -9.09
CA ALA A 24 3.25 0.54 -9.10
C ALA A 24 3.09 -0.82 -8.41
N ARG A 25 4.09 -1.72 -8.55
CA ARG A 25 4.13 -3.00 -7.83
C ARG A 25 4.49 -2.86 -6.34
N ALA A 26 5.32 -1.89 -5.99
CA ALA A 26 5.71 -1.59 -4.61
C ALA A 26 4.70 -0.71 -3.84
N SER A 27 3.55 -0.40 -4.44
CA SER A 27 2.53 0.46 -3.83
C SER A 27 1.51 -0.35 -3.02
N ILE A 28 1.10 0.19 -1.86
CA ILE A 28 0.03 -0.36 -1.02
C ILE A 28 -1.10 0.66 -0.85
N ARG A 29 -2.34 0.18 -0.69
CA ARG A 29 -3.51 1.02 -0.41
C ARG A 29 -4.10 0.65 0.96
N LEU A 30 -4.01 1.58 1.89
CA LEU A 30 -4.65 1.47 3.21
C LEU A 30 -6.00 2.17 3.17
N GLY A 31 -7.04 1.51 3.66
CA GLY A 31 -8.38 2.07 3.76
C GLY A 31 -8.82 2.09 5.21
N PHE A 32 -9.29 3.24 5.68
CA PHE A 32 -9.80 3.43 7.04
C PHE A 32 -11.32 3.62 7.00
N GLY A 33 -12.00 3.20 8.06
CA GLY A 33 -13.46 3.22 8.15
C GLY A 33 -13.95 3.95 9.38
N ARG A 34 -15.28 3.97 9.56
CA ARG A 34 -15.97 4.64 10.69
C ARG A 34 -15.43 4.26 12.07
N PHE A 35 -14.90 3.04 12.21
CA PHE A 35 -14.44 2.50 13.49
C PHE A 35 -12.92 2.52 13.65
N THR A 36 -12.19 3.04 12.66
CA THR A 36 -10.73 3.16 12.78
C THR A 36 -10.39 4.26 13.77
N THR A 37 -9.54 3.93 14.74
CA THR A 37 -9.05 4.84 15.76
C THR A 37 -7.66 5.36 15.41
N MET A 38 -7.28 6.49 15.99
CA MET A 38 -5.93 7.03 15.83
C MET A 38 -4.85 6.06 16.35
N ALA A 39 -5.12 5.36 17.45
CA ALA A 39 -4.19 4.37 17.99
C ALA A 39 -3.89 3.24 17.00
N GLU A 40 -4.90 2.75 16.28
CA GLU A 40 -4.72 1.74 15.24
C GLU A 40 -3.89 2.26 14.06
N ILE A 41 -4.08 3.53 13.67
CA ILE A 41 -3.30 4.18 12.61
C ILE A 41 -1.83 4.28 13.03
N ASP A 42 -1.56 4.68 14.27
CA ASP A 42 -0.20 4.79 14.81
C ASP A 42 0.51 3.43 14.82
N VAL A 43 -0.19 2.39 15.27
CA VAL A 43 0.34 1.01 15.26
C VAL A 43 0.63 0.55 13.83
N ALA A 44 -0.29 0.78 12.88
CA ALA A 44 -0.10 0.41 11.49
C ALA A 44 1.12 1.13 10.87
N ALA A 45 1.25 2.44 11.10
CA ALA A 45 2.39 3.22 10.62
C ALA A 45 3.72 2.73 11.20
N GLN A 46 3.77 2.44 12.50
CA GLN A 46 4.97 1.88 13.15
C GLN A 46 5.37 0.54 12.55
N GLN A 47 4.41 -0.37 12.35
CA GLN A 47 4.67 -1.69 11.78
C GLN A 47 5.14 -1.62 10.33
N ILE A 48 4.50 -0.80 9.50
CA ILE A 48 4.90 -0.61 8.10
C ILE A 48 6.34 -0.09 8.03
N ASN A 49 6.67 0.94 8.82
CA ASN A 49 8.01 1.50 8.87
C ASN A 49 9.05 0.48 9.34
N ALA A 50 8.72 -0.34 10.34
CA ALA A 50 9.61 -1.39 10.84
C ALA A 50 9.90 -2.45 9.76
N VAL A 51 8.87 -2.90 9.03
CA VAL A 51 9.04 -3.89 7.96
C VAL A 51 9.83 -3.32 6.78
N VAL A 52 9.53 -2.10 6.34
CA VAL A 52 10.25 -1.46 5.22
C VAL A 52 11.75 -1.35 5.52
N LYS A 53 12.12 -1.02 6.76
CA LYS A 53 13.53 -0.97 7.19
C LYS A 53 14.26 -2.32 7.12
N GLN A 54 13.54 -3.44 7.12
CA GLN A 54 14.13 -4.78 7.00
C GLN A 54 14.30 -5.22 5.54
N LEU A 55 13.70 -4.50 4.59
CA LEU A 55 13.76 -4.79 3.15
C LEU A 55 14.87 -4.02 2.43
N THR A 56 15.61 -3.17 3.16
CA THR A 56 16.73 -2.36 2.66
C THR A 56 18.04 -3.03 3.06
#